data_AF-A0AAU1KW50-F1
#
_entry.id   AF-A0AAU1KW50-F1
#
_cell.length_a   1.000
_cell.length_b   1.000
_cell.length_c   1.000
_cell.angle_alpha   90.00
_cell.angle_beta   90.00
_cell.angle_gamma   90.00
#
_symmetry.space_group_name_H-M   'P 1'
#
loop_
_entity.id
_entity.type
_entity.pdbx_description
1 polymer ?
#
loop_
_entity_poly.entity_id
_entity_poly.type
_entity_poly.pdbx_seq_one_letter_code
_entity_poly.pdbx_strand_id
1 'polypeptide(L)'
;MSTPDDDRTVFDHTAFDHDQDHDLDLLDAHLDDLWRAAGELSRGNPAALPEAPREPAGVAADGAASELLRWGYGELAGIPRSPADGFARSAGSTLMELRRRRSPWNAAALRLLEDPYVFLATGPRRHEDWAEDVLALMRREVPDPRGWLRIDYDRADGATRTVSAYPFDPPPAAGFRDRLHELEPAGAVTALSVMAEEWGDDRPVRDRPERDALLADARLLLDRYGPDARFWTNALDAASDPARDFVRAGLKGTRAYRFVTDEYRGGIDLFEELGLIAVSGDEVGVFWSFGAY
;
A
#
# COMPACT_ATOMS: atom_id res chain seq x y z
N MET A 1 -48.35 28.82 30.57
CA MET A 1 -48.37 27.54 29.82
C MET A 1 -47.10 27.55 28.99
N SER A 2 -46.00 27.12 29.61
CA SER A 2 -44.66 27.15 29.03
C SER A 2 -44.28 25.74 28.60
N THR A 3 -44.04 25.54 27.32
CA THR A 3 -43.34 24.38 26.79
C THR A 3 -41.84 24.54 27.03
N PRO A 4 -41.13 23.53 27.56
CA PRO A 4 -39.67 23.57 27.60
C PRO A 4 -39.12 23.22 26.22
N ASP A 5 -38.12 23.99 25.81
CA ASP A 5 -37.32 23.81 24.60
C ASP A 5 -36.44 22.56 24.79
N ASP A 6 -36.52 21.63 23.84
CA ASP A 6 -35.75 20.39 23.77
C ASP A 6 -34.35 20.74 23.26
N ASP A 7 -33.41 20.95 24.19
CA ASP A 7 -31.99 21.18 23.93
C ASP A 7 -31.35 19.89 23.41
N ARG A 8 -31.57 19.62 22.12
CA ARG A 8 -30.88 18.55 21.39
C ARG A 8 -29.45 18.99 21.13
N THR A 9 -28.57 18.61 22.03
CA THR A 9 -27.14 18.42 21.76
C THR A 9 -26.99 17.59 20.48
N VAL A 10 -26.69 18.26 19.38
CA VAL A 10 -26.23 17.61 18.15
C VAL A 10 -24.82 17.11 18.47
N PHE A 11 -24.68 15.81 18.74
CA PHE A 11 -23.39 15.17 18.81
C PHE A 11 -22.70 15.32 17.45
N ASP A 12 -21.53 15.95 17.45
CA ASP A 12 -20.72 16.10 16.25
C ASP A 12 -20.06 14.75 15.93
N HIS A 13 -20.77 13.95 15.14
CA HIS A 13 -20.31 12.66 14.66
C HIS A 13 -19.02 12.78 13.81
N THR A 14 -18.76 13.93 13.18
CA THR A 14 -17.60 14.09 12.29
C THR A 14 -16.29 14.30 13.04
N ALA A 15 -16.31 15.03 14.16
CA ALA A 15 -15.15 15.17 15.02
C ALA A 15 -14.77 13.84 15.71
N PHE A 16 -15.77 13.01 16.03
CA PHE A 16 -15.58 11.74 16.71
C PHE A 16 -14.98 10.66 15.79
N ASP A 17 -15.45 10.56 14.54
CA ASP A 17 -14.88 9.64 13.56
C ASP A 17 -13.42 9.99 13.24
N HIS A 18 -13.08 11.29 13.20
CA HIS A 18 -11.70 11.74 12.96
C HIS A 18 -10.73 11.36 14.09
N ASP A 19 -11.20 11.35 15.34
CA ASP A 19 -10.41 10.95 16.52
C ASP A 19 -10.11 9.43 16.49
N GLN A 20 -11.08 8.62 16.04
CA GLN A 20 -10.90 7.17 15.94
C GLN A 20 -9.97 6.74 14.80
N ASP A 21 -10.03 7.42 13.65
CA ASP A 21 -9.08 7.19 12.55
C ASP A 21 -7.65 7.55 12.98
N HIS A 22 -7.50 8.63 13.76
CA HIS A 22 -6.21 8.98 14.34
C HIS A 22 -5.69 7.92 15.32
N ASP A 23 -6.55 7.41 16.21
CA ASP A 23 -6.18 6.33 17.13
C ASP A 23 -5.79 5.03 16.41
N LEU A 24 -6.48 4.71 15.30
CA LEU A 24 -6.13 3.57 14.45
C LEU A 24 -4.78 3.78 13.77
N ASP A 25 -4.46 5.00 13.32
CA ASP A 25 -3.14 5.35 12.78
C ASP A 25 -2.03 5.19 13.82
N LEU A 26 -2.28 5.61 15.07
CA LEU A 26 -1.33 5.44 16.16
C LEU A 26 -1.11 3.96 16.50
N LEU A 27 -2.17 3.15 16.50
CA LEU A 27 -2.06 1.71 16.76
C LEU A 27 -1.34 0.99 15.62
N ASP A 28 -1.61 1.33 14.35
CA ASP A 28 -0.88 0.79 13.18
C ASP A 28 0.61 1.12 13.28
N ALA A 29 0.94 2.40 13.50
CA ALA A 29 2.33 2.85 13.64
C ALA A 29 3.06 2.14 14.79
N HIS A 30 2.40 1.97 15.94
CA HIS A 30 2.98 1.24 17.06
C HIS A 30 3.26 -0.23 16.71
N LEU A 31 2.31 -0.92 16.09
CA LEU A 31 2.48 -2.32 15.68
C LEU A 31 3.57 -2.48 14.60
N ASP A 32 3.70 -1.52 13.69
CA ASP A 32 4.78 -1.46 12.67
C ASP A 32 6.16 -1.34 13.34
N ASP A 33 6.32 -0.41 14.29
CA ASP A 33 7.57 -0.23 15.05
C ASP A 33 7.87 -1.45 15.94
N LEU A 34 6.84 -2.04 16.55
CA LEU A 34 6.96 -3.24 17.36
C LEU A 34 7.44 -4.43 16.52
N TRP A 35 6.84 -4.62 15.34
CA TRP A 35 7.20 -5.70 14.42
C TRP A 35 8.64 -5.55 13.93
N ARG A 36 9.07 -4.32 13.57
CA ARG A 36 10.46 -4.04 13.19
C ARG A 36 11.44 -4.37 14.31
N ALA A 37 11.19 -3.88 15.52
CA ALA A 37 12.07 -4.13 16.67
C ALA A 37 12.11 -5.63 17.02
N ALA A 38 10.98 -6.33 16.94
CA ALA A 38 10.93 -7.79 17.12
C ALA A 38 11.73 -8.53 16.04
N GLY A 39 11.69 -8.08 14.79
CA GLY A 39 12.48 -8.62 13.69
C GLY A 39 13.99 -8.51 13.93
N GLU A 40 14.46 -7.35 14.42
CA GLU A 40 15.87 -7.16 14.80
C GLU A 40 16.29 -8.10 15.94
N LEU A 41 15.47 -8.22 16.99
CA LEU A 41 15.73 -9.16 18.09
C LEU A 41 15.78 -10.61 17.59
N SER A 42 14.90 -10.99 16.66
CA SER A 42 14.90 -12.33 16.05
C SER A 42 16.16 -12.61 15.23
N ARG A 43 16.83 -11.57 14.70
CA ARG A 43 18.14 -11.68 14.02
C ARG A 43 19.33 -11.66 14.99
N GLY A 44 19.07 -11.50 16.30
CA GLY A 44 20.10 -11.37 17.32
C GLY A 44 20.65 -9.95 17.48
N ASN A 45 20.06 -8.96 16.82
CA ASN A 45 20.48 -7.56 16.92
C ASN A 45 19.82 -6.90 18.14
N PRO A 46 20.52 -6.00 18.86
CA PRO A 46 19.90 -5.23 19.93
C PRO A 46 18.90 -4.22 19.35
N ALA A 47 17.66 -4.25 19.84
CA ALA A 47 16.63 -3.28 19.48
C ALA A 47 15.80 -2.89 20.71
N ALA A 48 15.43 -1.61 20.79
CA ALA A 48 14.52 -1.13 21.82
C ALA A 48 13.07 -1.38 21.38
N LEU A 49 12.27 -1.94 22.27
CA LEU A 49 10.83 -2.11 22.02
C LEU A 49 10.11 -0.79 22.29
N PRO A 50 9.18 -0.36 21.43
CA PRO A 50 8.37 0.81 21.71
C PRO A 50 7.52 0.57 22.97
N GLU A 51 7.33 1.63 23.77
CA GLU A 51 6.40 1.59 24.90
C GLU A 51 4.98 1.33 24.39
N ALA A 52 4.21 0.54 25.13
CA ALA A 52 2.84 0.24 24.76
C ALA A 52 2.01 1.55 24.78
N PRO A 53 1.24 1.83 23.71
CA PRO A 53 0.38 3.00 23.65
C PRO A 53 -0.69 2.87 24.72
N ARG A 54 -1.10 4.02 25.26
CA ARG A 54 -2.25 4.06 26.18
C ARG A 54 -3.51 3.85 25.36
N GLU A 55 -4.34 2.90 25.79
CA GLU A 55 -5.66 2.73 25.22
C GLU A 55 -6.46 4.03 25.36
N PRO A 56 -7.05 4.56 24.27
CA PRO A 56 -7.73 5.84 24.28
C PRO A 56 -8.96 5.81 25.20
N ALA A 57 -9.21 6.92 25.89
CA ALA A 57 -10.38 7.07 26.75
C ALA A 57 -11.62 7.28 25.87
N GLY A 58 -12.40 6.23 25.61
CA GLY A 58 -13.58 6.34 24.73
C GLY A 58 -13.80 5.14 23.81
N VAL A 59 -12.91 4.15 23.81
CA VAL A 59 -13.03 2.87 23.09
C VAL A 59 -14.29 2.07 23.47
N ALA A 60 -15.10 2.55 24.42
CA ALA A 60 -16.42 2.02 24.77
C ALA A 60 -17.56 2.43 23.81
N ALA A 61 -17.30 3.25 22.79
CA ALA A 61 -18.30 3.63 21.81
C ALA A 61 -18.64 2.50 20.82
N ASP A 62 -19.83 2.58 20.21
CA ASP A 62 -20.30 1.67 19.18
C ASP A 62 -19.83 2.16 17.80
N GLY A 63 -19.25 1.26 17.00
CA GLY A 63 -18.74 1.58 15.66
C GLY A 63 -17.63 0.64 15.20
N ALA A 64 -17.48 0.48 13.89
CA ALA A 64 -16.49 -0.45 13.31
C ALA A 64 -15.04 -0.09 13.70
N ALA A 65 -14.70 1.21 13.73
CA ALA A 65 -13.38 1.67 14.13
C ALA A 65 -13.11 1.42 15.64
N SER A 66 -14.09 1.68 16.51
CA SER A 66 -14.00 1.35 17.95
C SER A 66 -13.86 -0.16 18.21
N GLU A 67 -14.61 -1.00 17.48
CA GLU A 67 -14.46 -2.46 17.56
C GLU A 67 -13.08 -2.92 17.11
N LEU A 68 -12.55 -2.31 16.05
CA LEU A 68 -11.22 -2.61 15.54
C LEU A 68 -10.13 -2.19 16.54
N LEU A 69 -10.27 -1.02 17.17
CA LEU A 69 -9.38 -0.58 18.25
C LEU A 69 -9.41 -1.55 19.43
N ARG A 70 -10.59 -1.94 19.93
CA ARG A 70 -10.74 -2.93 21.01
C ARG A 70 -10.03 -4.24 20.68
N TRP A 71 -10.28 -4.76 19.49
CA TRP A 71 -9.62 -5.97 19.03
C TRP A 71 -8.11 -5.79 18.96
N GLY A 72 -7.62 -4.71 18.36
CA GLY A 72 -6.19 -4.47 18.15
C GLY A 72 -5.41 -4.28 19.45
N TYR A 73 -5.94 -3.53 20.42
CA TYR A 73 -5.35 -3.41 21.76
C TYR A 73 -5.39 -4.75 22.54
N GLY A 74 -6.47 -5.51 22.39
CA GLY A 74 -6.59 -6.85 22.97
C GLY A 74 -5.54 -7.83 22.42
N GLU A 75 -5.36 -7.86 21.10
CA GLU A 75 -4.30 -8.67 20.47
C GLU A 75 -2.91 -8.20 20.90
N LEU A 76 -2.64 -6.89 20.88
CA LEU A 76 -1.35 -6.31 21.30
C LEU A 76 -0.94 -6.75 22.71
N ALA A 77 -1.90 -6.78 23.65
CA ALA A 77 -1.66 -7.24 25.02
C ALA A 77 -1.37 -8.76 25.10
N GLY A 78 -1.87 -9.54 24.15
CA GLY A 78 -1.68 -10.99 24.06
C GLY A 78 -0.42 -11.45 23.34
N ILE A 79 0.31 -10.55 22.67
CA ILE A 79 1.50 -10.91 21.88
C ILE A 79 2.62 -11.46 22.79
N PRO A 80 3.09 -12.70 22.58
CA PRO A 80 4.17 -13.27 23.36
C PRO A 80 5.48 -12.53 23.09
N ARG A 81 6.25 -12.21 24.13
CA ARG A 81 7.55 -11.52 24.00
C ARG A 81 8.74 -12.48 23.80
N SER A 82 8.50 -13.78 23.88
CA SER A 82 9.50 -14.84 23.74
C SER A 82 8.85 -16.13 23.22
N PRO A 83 9.55 -16.92 22.39
CA PRO A 83 10.86 -16.63 21.79
C PRO A 83 10.78 -15.48 20.76
N ALA A 84 11.92 -14.86 20.44
CA ALA A 84 11.96 -13.63 19.63
C ALA A 84 11.37 -13.81 18.22
N ASP A 85 11.54 -14.99 17.62
CA ASP A 85 10.95 -15.33 16.32
C ASP A 85 9.42 -15.47 16.41
N GLY A 86 8.92 -16.07 17.50
CA GLY A 86 7.48 -16.14 17.79
C GLY A 86 6.89 -14.75 18.00
N PHE A 87 7.59 -13.90 18.75
CA PHE A 87 7.21 -12.51 18.98
C PHE A 87 7.10 -11.72 17.67
N ALA A 88 8.12 -11.79 16.81
CA ALA A 88 8.13 -11.11 15.52
C ALA A 88 6.99 -11.57 14.61
N ARG A 89 6.74 -12.90 14.54
CA ARG A 89 5.61 -13.44 13.77
C ARG A 89 4.28 -12.94 14.30
N SER A 90 4.05 -12.99 15.61
CA SER A 90 2.80 -12.51 16.22
C SER A 90 2.58 -11.02 15.98
N ALA A 91 3.60 -10.17 16.17
CA ALA A 91 3.50 -8.74 15.90
C ALA A 91 3.16 -8.46 14.43
N GLY A 92 3.84 -9.13 13.49
CA GLY A 92 3.57 -9.00 12.06
C GLY A 92 2.15 -9.46 11.69
N SER A 93 1.72 -10.61 12.19
CA SER A 93 0.36 -11.12 11.93
C SER A 93 -0.73 -10.19 12.49
N THR A 94 -0.55 -9.66 13.71
CA THR A 94 -1.50 -8.70 14.28
C THR A 94 -1.56 -7.41 13.46
N LEU A 95 -0.41 -6.89 13.02
CA LEU A 95 -0.35 -5.71 12.16
C LEU A 95 -1.07 -5.94 10.82
N MET A 96 -0.79 -7.07 10.15
CA MET A 96 -1.43 -7.38 8.86
C MET A 96 -2.93 -7.56 9.00
N GLU A 97 -3.39 -8.19 10.08
CA GLU A 97 -4.82 -8.37 10.34
C GLU A 97 -5.52 -7.05 10.69
N LEU A 98 -4.87 -6.15 11.44
CA LEU A 98 -5.38 -4.79 11.68
C LEU A 98 -5.58 -4.05 10.36
N ARG A 99 -4.55 -4.05 9.50
CA ARG A 99 -4.58 -3.42 8.18
C ARG A 99 -5.67 -4.01 7.31
N ARG A 100 -5.81 -5.34 7.29
CA ARG A 100 -6.84 -6.07 6.55
C ARG A 100 -8.26 -5.70 6.98
N ARG A 101 -8.50 -5.56 8.28
CA ARG A 101 -9.83 -5.23 8.83
C ARG A 101 -10.20 -3.76 8.70
N ARG A 102 -9.22 -2.88 8.54
CA ARG A 102 -9.44 -1.43 8.45
C ARG A 102 -10.32 -1.03 7.25
N SER A 103 -10.15 -1.66 6.09
CA SER A 103 -11.02 -1.40 4.94
C SER A 103 -11.02 -2.55 3.93
N PRO A 104 -12.09 -2.72 3.14
CA PRO A 104 -12.12 -3.66 2.02
C PRO A 104 -11.00 -3.44 1.00
N TRP A 105 -10.61 -2.18 0.80
CA TRP A 105 -9.50 -1.81 -0.07
C TRP A 105 -8.17 -2.37 0.44
N ASN A 106 -7.86 -2.21 1.73
CA ASN A 106 -6.66 -2.80 2.33
C ASN A 106 -6.69 -4.32 2.23
N ALA A 107 -7.84 -4.94 2.47
CA ALA A 107 -7.97 -6.39 2.36
C ALA A 107 -7.69 -6.91 0.94
N ALA A 108 -8.15 -6.20 -0.10
CA ALA A 108 -7.85 -6.52 -1.50
C ALA A 108 -6.38 -6.27 -1.85
N ALA A 109 -5.80 -5.17 -1.37
CA ALA A 109 -4.38 -4.88 -1.55
C ALA A 109 -3.52 -6.01 -1.00
N LEU A 110 -3.77 -6.46 0.23
CA LEU A 110 -3.03 -7.57 0.83
C LEU A 110 -3.23 -8.89 0.07
N ARG A 111 -4.48 -9.24 -0.30
CA ARG A 111 -4.72 -10.47 -1.07
C ARG A 111 -4.02 -10.48 -2.44
N LEU A 112 -3.87 -9.32 -3.06
CA LEU A 112 -3.29 -9.20 -4.39
C LEU A 112 -1.76 -9.04 -4.36
N LEU A 113 -1.22 -8.35 -3.36
CA LEU A 113 0.11 -7.73 -3.42
C LEU A 113 0.98 -7.96 -2.16
N GLU A 114 0.55 -8.74 -1.16
CA GLU A 114 1.32 -8.97 0.09
C GLU A 114 2.54 -9.90 -0.09
N ASP A 115 2.49 -10.80 -1.06
CA ASP A 115 3.56 -11.77 -1.32
C ASP A 115 4.64 -11.27 -2.30
N PRO A 116 4.31 -10.73 -3.49
CA PRO A 116 5.32 -10.33 -4.47
C PRO A 116 6.10 -9.08 -4.01
N TYR A 117 7.32 -8.91 -4.52
CA TYR A 117 8.10 -7.70 -4.24
C TYR A 117 7.54 -6.51 -5.04
N VAL A 118 6.73 -5.70 -4.35
CA VAL A 118 5.97 -4.60 -4.94
C VAL A 118 6.01 -3.34 -4.10
N PHE A 119 5.67 -2.24 -4.74
CA PHE A 119 5.38 -0.96 -4.14
C PHE A 119 3.92 -0.57 -4.42
N LEU A 120 3.18 -0.26 -3.37
CA LEU A 120 1.83 0.30 -3.42
C LEU A 120 1.80 1.53 -2.54
N ALA A 121 1.49 2.69 -3.13
CA ALA A 121 1.21 3.88 -2.38
C ALA A 121 0.13 4.73 -3.05
N THR A 122 -0.57 5.52 -2.25
CA THR A 122 -1.49 6.56 -2.70
C THR A 122 -1.09 7.89 -2.07
N GLY A 123 -1.25 8.98 -2.82
CA GLY A 123 -0.95 10.33 -2.37
C GLY A 123 -1.96 11.35 -2.92
N PRO A 124 -1.95 12.58 -2.39
CA PRO A 124 -2.84 13.64 -2.85
C PRO A 124 -2.42 14.16 -4.22
N ARG A 125 -3.40 14.60 -5.01
CA ARG A 125 -3.19 15.37 -6.25
C ARG A 125 -3.08 16.86 -5.92
N ARG A 126 -1.88 17.44 -6.06
CA ARG A 126 -1.60 18.84 -5.67
C ARG A 126 -1.10 19.71 -6.81
N HIS A 127 -0.53 19.12 -7.85
CA HIS A 127 0.10 19.86 -8.94
C HIS A 127 -0.80 19.93 -10.18
N GLU A 128 -0.45 20.72 -11.20
CA GLU A 128 -1.13 20.66 -12.51
C GLU A 128 -0.56 19.51 -13.36
N ASP A 129 0.72 19.20 -13.22
CA ASP A 129 1.35 18.00 -13.78
C ASP A 129 1.32 16.87 -12.73
N TRP A 130 0.68 15.75 -13.06
CA TRP A 130 0.50 14.62 -12.12
C TRP A 130 1.77 13.84 -11.91
N ALA A 131 2.72 13.95 -12.83
CA ALA A 131 4.03 13.34 -12.68
C ALA A 131 4.74 13.88 -11.43
N GLU A 132 4.55 15.14 -11.05
CA GLU A 132 5.16 15.70 -9.83
C GLU A 132 4.64 15.01 -8.56
N ASP A 133 3.34 14.73 -8.48
CA ASP A 133 2.74 14.03 -7.33
C ASP A 133 3.18 12.56 -7.27
N VAL A 134 3.25 11.89 -8.42
CA VAL A 134 3.76 10.51 -8.50
C VAL A 134 5.21 10.43 -8.03
N LEU A 135 6.04 11.37 -8.45
CA LEU A 135 7.45 11.42 -8.04
C LEU A 135 7.59 11.73 -6.54
N ALA A 136 6.76 12.61 -5.98
CA ALA A 136 6.72 12.84 -4.53
C ALA A 136 6.31 11.59 -3.76
N LEU A 137 5.37 10.81 -4.30
CA LEU A 137 4.92 9.56 -3.72
C LEU A 137 6.01 8.46 -3.74
N MET A 138 6.73 8.31 -4.86
CA MET A 138 7.91 7.43 -4.98
C MET A 138 9.02 7.81 -3.98
N ARG A 139 9.19 9.10 -3.71
CA ARG A 139 10.12 9.64 -2.69
C ARG A 139 9.61 9.59 -1.26
N ARG A 140 8.39 9.09 -1.00
CA ARG A 140 7.76 9.02 0.34
C ARG A 140 7.53 10.41 0.97
N GLU A 141 7.40 11.45 0.16
CA GLU A 141 7.27 12.85 0.63
C GLU A 141 5.85 13.21 1.08
N VAL A 142 4.86 12.41 0.69
CA VAL A 142 3.45 12.67 0.95
C VAL A 142 2.77 11.46 1.58
N PRO A 143 1.88 11.65 2.56
CA PRO A 143 1.06 10.58 3.11
C PRO A 143 -0.12 10.25 2.20
N ASP A 144 -0.74 9.09 2.42
CA ASP A 144 -2.06 8.78 1.87
C ASP A 144 -3.11 9.71 2.53
N PRO A 145 -3.92 10.45 1.75
CA PRO A 145 -4.91 11.38 2.30
C PRO A 145 -6.03 10.70 3.11
N ARG A 146 -6.21 9.37 2.98
CA ARG A 146 -7.19 8.55 3.71
C ARG A 146 -6.53 7.65 4.78
N GLY A 147 -5.22 7.70 4.95
CA GLY A 147 -4.50 6.86 5.92
C GLY A 147 -4.58 5.35 5.64
N TRP A 148 -4.83 4.94 4.40
CA TRP A 148 -4.94 3.53 4.03
C TRP A 148 -3.58 2.87 3.80
N LEU A 149 -3.60 1.56 3.55
CA LEU A 149 -2.40 0.73 3.45
C LEU A 149 -1.43 1.21 2.38
N ARG A 150 -0.15 1.25 2.76
CA ARG A 150 1.00 1.35 1.86
C ARG A 150 1.80 0.04 1.93
N ILE A 151 2.13 -0.56 0.79
CA ILE A 151 3.06 -1.70 0.70
C ILE A 151 4.39 -1.15 0.19
N ASP A 152 5.42 -1.25 1.01
CA ASP A 152 6.73 -0.65 0.75
C ASP A 152 7.78 -1.39 1.60
N TYR A 153 8.32 -2.48 1.06
CA TYR A 153 9.29 -3.34 1.76
C TYR A 153 10.59 -2.59 2.07
N ASP A 154 10.95 -1.60 1.26
CA ASP A 154 12.18 -0.81 1.39
C ASP A 154 12.04 0.40 2.30
N ARG A 155 10.86 0.65 2.87
CA ARG A 155 10.60 1.82 3.74
C ARG A 155 11.56 1.89 4.93
N ALA A 156 11.94 0.73 5.45
CA ALA A 156 12.85 0.61 6.59
C ALA A 156 14.31 0.40 6.16
N ASP A 157 14.59 0.27 4.86
CA ASP A 157 15.93 0.08 4.36
C ASP A 157 16.73 1.38 4.58
N GLY A 158 17.91 1.24 5.20
CA GLY A 158 18.89 2.31 5.28
C GLY A 158 19.33 2.82 3.91
N ALA A 159 19.01 2.09 2.83
CA ALA A 159 19.28 2.47 1.46
C ALA A 159 18.62 3.79 1.05
N THR A 160 17.47 4.11 1.63
CA THR A 160 16.77 5.40 1.46
C THR A 160 17.63 6.60 1.85
N ARG A 161 18.68 6.41 2.67
CA ARG A 161 19.61 7.47 3.09
C ARG A 161 20.61 7.89 2.01
N THR A 162 20.75 7.11 0.93
CA THR A 162 21.64 7.46 -0.19
C THR A 162 20.88 7.66 -1.49
N VAL A 163 19.81 6.89 -1.73
CA VAL A 163 18.90 7.07 -2.86
C VAL A 163 17.52 7.38 -2.29
N SER A 164 17.14 8.65 -2.38
CA SER A 164 15.92 9.18 -1.74
C SER A 164 14.64 8.46 -2.17
N ALA A 165 14.64 7.86 -3.37
CA ALA A 165 13.48 7.19 -3.93
C ALA A 165 13.65 5.66 -4.02
N TYR A 166 14.67 5.05 -3.39
CA TYR A 166 14.96 3.61 -3.55
C TYR A 166 13.69 2.75 -3.41
N PRO A 167 13.42 1.78 -4.31
CA PRO A 167 14.29 1.32 -5.40
C PRO A 167 14.23 2.16 -6.68
N PHE A 168 13.48 3.27 -6.70
CA PHE A 168 13.32 4.12 -7.87
C PHE A 168 14.49 5.08 -8.10
N ASP A 169 14.77 5.37 -9.36
CA ASP A 169 15.59 6.47 -9.88
C ASP A 169 14.93 7.07 -11.14
N PRO A 170 13.74 7.70 -11.00
CA PRO A 170 12.98 8.20 -12.14
C PRO A 170 13.59 9.51 -12.66
N PRO A 171 13.49 9.79 -13.97
CA PRO A 171 13.85 11.10 -14.52
C PRO A 171 12.91 12.21 -13.99
N PRO A 172 13.23 13.49 -14.21
CA PRO A 172 12.32 14.60 -13.91
C PRO A 172 10.95 14.43 -14.58
N ALA A 173 9.92 15.07 -14.02
CA ALA A 173 8.49 14.90 -14.36
C ALA A 173 8.20 14.80 -15.87
N ALA A 174 8.71 15.73 -16.68
CA ALA A 174 8.56 15.68 -18.14
C ALA A 174 9.13 14.40 -18.76
N GLY A 175 10.39 14.05 -18.44
CA GLY A 175 11.02 12.83 -18.96
C GLY A 175 10.42 11.54 -18.40
N PHE A 176 9.81 11.60 -17.22
CA PHE A 176 9.07 10.48 -16.63
C PHE A 176 7.78 10.24 -17.41
N ARG A 177 7.01 11.31 -17.64
CA ARG A 177 5.75 11.26 -18.40
C ARG A 177 5.94 10.81 -19.85
N ASP A 178 7.01 11.25 -20.51
CA ASP A 178 7.33 10.85 -21.89
C ASP A 178 7.56 9.35 -22.07
N ARG A 179 7.83 8.63 -20.98
CA ARG A 179 8.09 7.19 -20.93
C ARG A 179 6.92 6.39 -20.37
N LEU A 180 5.74 7.00 -20.30
CA LEU A 180 4.52 6.38 -19.82
C LEU A 180 3.47 6.37 -20.94
N HIS A 181 2.67 5.31 -20.95
CA HIS A 181 1.62 5.08 -21.94
C HIS A 181 0.27 4.99 -21.24
N GLU A 182 -0.73 5.72 -21.74
CA GLU A 182 -2.09 5.69 -21.20
C GLU A 182 -2.71 4.31 -21.44
N LEU A 183 -3.44 3.80 -20.44
CA LEU A 183 -4.17 2.54 -20.49
C LEU A 183 -5.67 2.80 -20.44
N GLU A 184 -6.42 1.97 -21.15
CA GLU A 184 -7.85 1.84 -20.91
C GLU A 184 -8.11 1.17 -19.55
N PRO A 185 -9.25 1.44 -18.90
CA PRO A 185 -9.56 0.87 -17.58
C PRO A 185 -9.45 -0.66 -17.53
N ALA A 186 -9.87 -1.36 -18.59
CA ALA A 186 -9.74 -2.82 -18.68
C ALA A 186 -8.26 -3.26 -18.71
N GLY A 187 -7.42 -2.55 -19.46
CA GLY A 187 -5.97 -2.79 -19.49
C GLY A 187 -5.34 -2.58 -18.12
N ALA A 188 -5.68 -1.48 -17.44
CA ALA A 188 -5.20 -1.17 -16.08
C ALA A 188 -5.54 -2.26 -15.06
N VAL A 189 -6.75 -2.81 -15.09
CA VAL A 189 -7.16 -3.94 -14.22
C VAL A 189 -6.26 -5.15 -14.46
N THR A 190 -6.01 -5.51 -15.72
CA THR A 190 -5.15 -6.67 -16.03
C THR A 190 -3.68 -6.41 -15.70
N ALA A 191 -3.19 -5.18 -15.90
CA ALA A 191 -1.83 -4.77 -15.53
C ALA A 191 -1.61 -4.85 -14.02
N LEU A 192 -2.58 -4.42 -13.21
CA LEU A 192 -2.49 -4.55 -11.75
C LEU A 192 -2.59 -6.02 -11.32
N SER A 193 -3.48 -6.78 -11.94
CA SER A 193 -3.69 -8.20 -11.57
C SER A 193 -2.44 -9.05 -11.81
N VAL A 194 -1.70 -8.77 -12.88
CA VAL A 194 -0.47 -9.51 -13.22
C VAL A 194 0.67 -9.25 -12.24
N MET A 195 0.61 -8.19 -11.42
CA MET A 195 1.60 -7.92 -10.37
C MET A 195 1.52 -8.92 -9.20
N ALA A 196 0.48 -9.76 -9.13
CA ALA A 196 0.42 -10.90 -8.21
C ALA A 196 1.37 -12.05 -8.61
N GLU A 197 1.99 -11.97 -9.79
CA GLU A 197 3.05 -12.87 -10.23
C GLU A 197 4.40 -12.44 -9.66
N GLU A 198 5.27 -13.40 -9.37
CA GLU A 198 6.70 -13.14 -9.19
C GLU A 198 7.40 -13.30 -10.54
N TRP A 199 8.35 -12.41 -10.86
CA TRP A 199 9.04 -12.42 -12.16
C TRP A 199 9.80 -13.72 -12.46
N GLY A 200 10.26 -14.41 -11.41
CA GLY A 200 10.96 -15.69 -11.50
C GLY A 200 10.06 -16.93 -11.45
N ASP A 201 8.77 -16.79 -11.13
CA ASP A 201 7.85 -17.91 -10.98
C ASP A 201 7.14 -18.23 -12.30
N ASP A 202 6.87 -19.51 -12.54
CA ASP A 202 6.15 -20.01 -13.73
C ASP A 202 4.65 -20.26 -13.40
N ARG A 203 4.08 -19.50 -12.45
CA ARG A 203 2.66 -19.58 -12.05
C ARG A 203 1.90 -18.31 -12.47
N PRO A 204 1.65 -18.09 -13.77
CA PRO A 204 0.99 -16.87 -14.24
C PRO A 204 -0.48 -16.82 -13.83
N VAL A 205 -1.02 -15.61 -13.63
CA VAL A 205 -2.38 -15.35 -13.15
C VAL A 205 -3.44 -16.00 -14.03
N ARG A 206 -3.22 -16.08 -15.35
CA ARG A 206 -4.14 -16.74 -16.30
C ARG A 206 -4.44 -18.20 -15.96
N ASP A 207 -3.50 -18.90 -15.31
CA ASP A 207 -3.57 -20.32 -15.00
C ASP A 207 -3.93 -20.58 -13.52
N ARG A 208 -4.10 -19.51 -12.71
CA ARG A 208 -4.43 -19.62 -11.28
C ARG A 208 -5.94 -19.83 -11.07
N PRO A 209 -6.36 -20.75 -10.18
CA PRO A 209 -7.78 -20.93 -9.86
C PRO A 209 -8.41 -19.68 -9.23
N GLU A 210 -7.63 -18.84 -8.56
CA GLU A 210 -8.02 -17.58 -7.93
C GLU A 210 -8.06 -16.37 -8.90
N ARG A 211 -7.81 -16.56 -10.21
CA ARG A 211 -7.72 -15.47 -11.21
C ARG A 211 -8.84 -14.44 -11.13
N ASP A 212 -10.10 -14.88 -11.08
CA ASP A 212 -11.24 -13.97 -11.09
C ASP A 212 -11.34 -13.13 -9.81
N ALA A 213 -10.88 -13.69 -8.68
CA ALA A 213 -10.77 -12.95 -7.43
C ALA A 213 -9.67 -11.89 -7.50
N LEU A 214 -8.50 -12.20 -8.08
CA LEU A 214 -7.42 -11.22 -8.28
C LEU A 214 -7.86 -10.07 -9.19
N LEU A 215 -8.59 -10.37 -10.27
CA LEU A 215 -9.19 -9.36 -11.15
C LEU A 215 -10.24 -8.50 -10.42
N ALA A 216 -11.00 -9.07 -9.49
CA ALA A 216 -11.97 -8.32 -8.68
C ALA A 216 -11.26 -7.42 -7.67
N ASP A 217 -10.21 -7.90 -7.03
CA ASP A 217 -9.38 -7.13 -6.10
C ASP A 217 -8.70 -5.96 -6.82
N ALA A 218 -8.12 -6.20 -8.01
CA ALA A 218 -7.56 -5.13 -8.83
C ALA A 218 -8.58 -4.04 -9.20
N ARG A 219 -9.83 -4.41 -9.54
CA ARG A 219 -10.91 -3.44 -9.79
C ARG A 219 -11.22 -2.63 -8.53
N LEU A 220 -11.40 -3.30 -7.39
CA LEU A 220 -11.68 -2.62 -6.12
C LEU A 220 -10.56 -1.63 -5.75
N LEU A 221 -9.30 -1.97 -6.05
CA LEU A 221 -8.17 -1.07 -5.81
C LEU A 221 -8.22 0.17 -6.69
N LEU A 222 -8.55 0.01 -7.98
CA LEU A 222 -8.61 1.12 -8.94
C LEU A 222 -9.89 1.96 -8.79
N ASP A 223 -11.00 1.39 -8.32
CA ASP A 223 -12.25 2.09 -8.05
C ASP A 223 -12.08 3.23 -7.04
N ARG A 224 -11.04 3.15 -6.19
CA ARG A 224 -10.66 4.23 -5.27
C ARG A 224 -10.48 5.59 -5.96
N TYR A 225 -9.96 5.58 -7.20
CA TYR A 225 -9.66 6.78 -7.97
C TYR A 225 -10.87 7.31 -8.74
N GLY A 226 -12.00 6.61 -8.69
CA GLY A 226 -13.26 7.02 -9.31
C GLY A 226 -13.35 6.70 -10.82
N PRO A 227 -14.54 6.89 -11.40
CA PRO A 227 -14.83 6.48 -12.78
C PRO A 227 -14.11 7.32 -13.84
N ASP A 228 -13.70 8.55 -13.50
CA ASP A 228 -12.99 9.46 -14.38
C ASP A 228 -11.45 9.35 -14.25
N ALA A 229 -10.97 8.38 -13.45
CA ALA A 229 -9.56 8.12 -13.30
C ALA A 229 -8.92 7.73 -14.64
N ARG A 230 -7.71 8.20 -14.83
CA ARG A 230 -6.86 7.81 -15.96
C ARG A 230 -5.73 6.93 -15.46
N PHE A 231 -5.23 6.09 -16.35
CA PHE A 231 -4.24 5.08 -16.00
C PHE A 231 -3.04 5.16 -16.93
N TRP A 232 -1.84 4.95 -16.40
CA TRP A 232 -0.60 4.92 -17.17
C TRP A 232 0.28 3.76 -16.76
N THR A 233 1.08 3.25 -17.69
CA THR A 233 2.09 2.22 -17.44
C THR A 233 3.40 2.55 -18.14
N ASN A 234 4.50 2.03 -17.63
CA ASN A 234 5.79 2.04 -18.31
C ASN A 234 5.95 0.89 -19.33
N ALA A 235 4.96 0.01 -19.46
CA ALA A 235 5.01 -1.13 -20.39
C ALA A 235 4.98 -0.66 -21.86
N LEU A 236 5.98 -1.06 -22.65
CA LEU A 236 6.15 -0.60 -24.04
C LEU A 236 5.01 -1.05 -24.96
N ASP A 237 4.42 -2.22 -24.71
CA ASP A 237 3.35 -2.75 -25.55
C ASP A 237 2.07 -1.87 -25.48
N ALA A 238 1.87 -1.17 -24.35
CA ALA A 238 0.73 -0.26 -24.16
C ALA A 238 0.75 0.95 -25.10
N ALA A 239 1.93 1.31 -25.64
CA ALA A 239 2.06 2.38 -26.64
C ALA A 239 1.24 2.10 -27.92
N SER A 240 1.08 0.82 -28.27
CA SER A 240 0.33 0.38 -29.46
C SER A 240 -1.01 -0.27 -29.13
N ASP A 241 -1.20 -0.73 -27.89
CA ASP A 241 -2.39 -1.43 -27.42
C ASP A 241 -2.77 -0.98 -25.99
N PRO A 242 -3.47 0.17 -25.82
CA PRO A 242 -3.89 0.66 -24.51
C PRO A 242 -4.84 -0.28 -23.75
N ALA A 243 -5.47 -1.22 -24.45
CA ALA A 243 -6.39 -2.21 -23.89
C ALA A 243 -5.73 -3.59 -23.68
N ARG A 244 -4.39 -3.65 -23.73
CA ARG A 244 -3.58 -4.87 -23.60
C ARG A 244 -4.08 -5.73 -22.43
N ASP A 245 -4.38 -6.98 -22.73
CA ASP A 245 -4.64 -8.00 -21.71
C ASP A 245 -3.30 -8.55 -21.17
N PHE A 246 -2.83 -7.94 -20.07
CA PHE A 246 -1.59 -8.34 -19.40
C PHE A 246 -1.71 -9.70 -18.73
N VAL A 247 -2.89 -10.11 -18.27
CA VAL A 247 -3.10 -11.43 -17.66
C VAL A 247 -2.90 -12.53 -18.71
N ARG A 248 -3.41 -12.34 -19.92
CA ARG A 248 -3.17 -13.27 -21.03
C ARG A 248 -1.68 -13.35 -21.39
N ALA A 249 -0.96 -12.22 -21.36
CA ALA A 249 0.47 -12.18 -21.66
C ALA A 249 1.32 -12.83 -20.55
N GLY A 250 0.99 -12.58 -19.28
CA GLY A 250 1.82 -12.85 -18.11
C GLY A 250 2.78 -11.70 -17.80
N LEU A 251 3.31 -11.67 -16.57
CA LEU A 251 4.25 -10.64 -16.11
C LEU A 251 5.62 -10.82 -16.79
N LYS A 252 6.11 -12.06 -16.79
CA LYS A 252 7.41 -12.46 -17.35
C LYS A 252 7.53 -12.07 -18.83
N GLY A 253 8.61 -11.34 -19.16
CA GLY A 253 8.87 -10.85 -20.51
C GLY A 253 8.11 -9.57 -20.89
N THR A 254 7.41 -8.94 -19.94
CA THR A 254 6.88 -7.59 -20.13
C THR A 254 8.05 -6.62 -20.29
N ARG A 255 8.15 -5.98 -21.46
CA ARG A 255 9.15 -4.95 -21.71
C ARG A 255 8.62 -3.61 -21.24
N ALA A 256 9.41 -2.90 -20.44
CA ALA A 256 9.03 -1.62 -19.88
C ALA A 256 10.18 -0.61 -19.93
N TYR A 257 9.86 0.69 -19.88
CA TYR A 257 10.84 1.72 -19.57
C TYR A 257 11.31 1.56 -18.12
N ARG A 258 12.63 1.56 -17.93
CA ARG A 258 13.23 1.38 -16.61
C ARG A 258 13.23 2.69 -15.80
N PHE A 259 12.72 2.62 -14.57
CA PHE A 259 12.80 3.65 -13.54
C PHE A 259 13.37 3.12 -12.21
N VAL A 260 13.74 1.84 -12.11
CA VAL A 260 14.51 1.35 -10.96
C VAL A 260 15.99 1.66 -11.09
N THR A 261 16.64 1.89 -9.94
CA THR A 261 18.08 2.13 -9.85
C THR A 261 18.89 0.90 -10.28
N ASP A 262 20.14 1.11 -10.69
CA ASP A 262 21.14 0.05 -10.93
C ASP A 262 21.92 -0.29 -9.65
N GLU A 263 21.55 0.29 -8.52
CA GLU A 263 22.29 0.12 -7.27
C GLU A 263 22.04 -1.26 -6.64
N TYR A 264 23.06 -2.12 -6.69
CA TYR A 264 23.05 -3.44 -6.03
C TYR A 264 23.12 -3.31 -4.51
N ARG A 265 22.05 -3.69 -3.79
CA ARG A 265 21.97 -3.57 -2.33
C ARG A 265 21.29 -4.76 -1.68
N GLY A 266 21.80 -5.14 -0.50
CA GLY A 266 21.26 -6.27 0.25
C GLY A 266 21.47 -7.64 -0.42
N GLY A 267 22.24 -7.71 -1.51
CA GLY A 267 22.37 -8.94 -2.29
C GLY A 267 21.30 -9.11 -3.37
N ILE A 268 20.46 -8.09 -3.59
CA ILE A 268 19.34 -8.11 -4.52
C ILE A 268 19.68 -7.26 -5.73
N ASP A 269 19.56 -7.84 -6.92
CA ASP A 269 19.65 -7.12 -8.19
C ASP A 269 18.25 -6.88 -8.77
N LEU A 270 17.99 -5.65 -9.24
CA LEU A 270 16.72 -5.26 -9.83
C LEU A 270 16.84 -5.28 -11.34
N PHE A 271 16.13 -6.18 -12.02
CA PHE A 271 16.32 -6.42 -13.46
C PHE A 271 15.07 -6.17 -14.29
N GLU A 272 13.88 -6.32 -13.71
CA GLU A 272 12.61 -6.15 -14.39
C GLU A 272 11.65 -5.31 -13.57
N GLU A 273 10.72 -4.63 -14.24
CA GLU A 273 9.69 -3.85 -13.56
C GLU A 273 8.44 -3.70 -14.41
N LEU A 274 7.32 -3.52 -13.72
CA LEU A 274 6.04 -3.16 -14.31
C LEU A 274 5.36 -2.18 -13.38
N GLY A 275 5.09 -0.99 -13.89
CA GLY A 275 4.39 0.07 -13.19
C GLY A 275 2.99 0.29 -13.70
N LEU A 276 2.09 0.65 -12.79
CA LEU A 276 0.77 1.18 -13.06
C LEU A 276 0.56 2.41 -12.19
N ILE A 277 0.09 3.47 -12.81
CA ILE A 277 -0.24 4.74 -12.18
C ILE A 277 -1.73 5.01 -12.40
N ALA A 278 -2.44 5.37 -11.35
CA ALA A 278 -3.80 5.88 -11.42
C ALA A 278 -3.83 7.36 -11.03
N VAL A 279 -4.53 8.21 -11.78
CA VAL A 279 -4.67 9.64 -11.46
C VAL A 279 -6.13 10.03 -11.53
N SER A 280 -6.62 10.61 -10.44
CA SER A 280 -7.92 11.28 -10.36
C SER A 280 -7.74 12.79 -10.15
N GLY A 281 -8.85 13.50 -9.94
CA GLY A 281 -8.81 14.92 -9.57
C GLY A 281 -8.15 15.19 -8.22
N ASP A 282 -8.21 14.21 -7.30
CA ASP A 282 -7.85 14.41 -5.88
C ASP A 282 -6.69 13.50 -5.42
N GLU A 283 -6.43 12.39 -6.10
CA GLU A 283 -5.48 11.37 -5.67
C GLU A 283 -4.64 10.83 -6.84
N VAL A 284 -3.42 10.39 -6.51
CA VAL A 284 -2.56 9.58 -7.38
C VAL A 284 -2.21 8.26 -6.72
N GLY A 285 -2.26 7.18 -7.48
CA GLY A 285 -1.88 5.83 -7.07
C GLY A 285 -0.66 5.35 -7.84
N VAL A 286 0.27 4.71 -7.14
CA VAL A 286 1.44 4.05 -7.74
C VAL A 286 1.45 2.60 -7.29
N PHE A 287 1.40 1.71 -8.26
CA PHE A 287 1.51 0.27 -8.13
C PHE A 287 2.71 -0.16 -8.95
N TRP A 288 3.67 -0.84 -8.35
CA TRP A 288 4.91 -1.20 -9.02
C TRP A 288 5.35 -2.60 -8.62
N SER A 289 5.63 -3.46 -9.59
CA SER A 289 6.21 -4.77 -9.38
C SER A 289 7.67 -4.78 -9.79
N PHE A 290 8.51 -5.46 -9.01
CA PHE A 290 9.95 -5.54 -9.22
C PHE A 290 10.41 -6.99 -9.41
N GLY A 291 11.20 -7.22 -10.45
CA GLY A 291 11.99 -8.43 -10.61
C GLY A 291 13.27 -8.30 -9.81
N ALA A 292 13.39 -9.12 -8.77
CA ALA A 292 14.50 -9.13 -7.82
C ALA A 292 15.07 -10.55 -7.66
N TYR A 293 16.39 -10.68 -7.63
CA TYR A 293 17.12 -11.94 -7.43
C TYR A 293 18.42 -11.71 -6.66
#